data_AF-A0A3D5HYU5-F1
#
_entry.id   AF-A0A3D5HYU5-F1
#
_cell.length_a   1.000
_cell.length_b   1.000
_cell.length_c   1.000
_cell.angle_alpha   90.00
_cell.angle_beta   90.00
_cell.angle_gamma   90.00
#
_symmetry.space_group_name_H-M   'P 1'
#
loop_
_entity.id
_entity.type
_entity.pdbx_description
1 polymer ?
#
loop_
_entity_poly.entity_id
_entity_poly.type
_entity_poly.pdbx_seq_one_letter_code
_entity_poly.pdbx_strand_id
1 'polypeptide(L)' 'ASAPAGHAVVMVGPEGGFVPFEIELACSVVAQRVHLGERTLSVDTALTATLALGG' A
#
# COMPACT_ATOMS: atom_id res chain seq x y z
N ALA A 1 -2.77 -9.88 -6.02
CA ALA A 1 -2.47 -9.77 -4.57
C ALA A 1 -3.77 -9.97 -3.81
N SER A 2 -3.74 -10.64 -2.65
CA SER A 2 -4.90 -10.80 -1.77
C SER A 2 -4.80 -9.79 -0.65
N ALA A 3 -5.86 -9.03 -0.39
CA ALA A 3 -5.96 -8.26 0.84
C ALA A 3 -6.12 -9.21 2.05
N PRO A 4 -5.62 -8.84 3.25
CA PRO A 4 -5.84 -9.61 4.46
C PRO A 4 -7.32 -9.59 4.87
N ALA A 5 -7.82 -10.71 5.43
CA ALA A 5 -9.19 -10.79 5.93
C ALA A 5 -9.33 -10.08 7.29
N GLY A 6 -10.29 -9.15 7.40
CA GLY A 6 -10.59 -8.41 8.63
C GLY A 6 -10.09 -6.96 8.63
N HIS A 7 -10.03 -6.33 9.81
CA HIS A 7 -9.55 -4.95 9.92
C HIS A 7 -8.06 -4.86 9.56
N ALA A 8 -7.73 -3.93 8.67
CA ALA A 8 -6.38 -3.69 8.23
C ALA A 8 -6.05 -2.19 8.25
N VAL A 9 -4.76 -1.88 8.37
CA VAL A 9 -4.23 -0.55 8.16
C VAL A 9 -3.53 -0.53 6.81
N VAL A 10 -3.88 0.44 5.97
CA VAL A 10 -3.27 0.65 4.66
C VAL A 10 -2.34 1.85 4.73
N MET A 11 -1.12 1.68 4.24
CA MET A 11 -0.14 2.77 4.09
C MET A 11 -0.08 3.18 2.62
N VAL A 12 -0.50 4.40 2.31
CA VAL A 12 -0.38 5.01 0.97
C VAL A 12 0.62 6.17 1.07
N GLY A 13 1.66 6.14 0.25
CA GLY A 13 2.69 7.18 0.24
C GLY A 13 2.22 8.46 -0.48
N PRO A 14 2.93 9.58 -0.31
CA PRO A 14 2.73 10.79 -1.11
C PRO A 14 3.10 10.56 -2.59
N GLU A 15 3.00 11.58 -3.43
CA GLU A 15 3.31 11.50 -4.87
C GLU A 15 4.73 10.97 -5.16
N GLY A 16 5.70 11.29 -4.29
CA GLY A 16 7.06 10.77 -4.37
C GLY A 16 7.26 9.36 -3.81
N GLY A 17 6.19 8.76 -3.27
CA GLY A 17 6.24 7.49 -2.55
C GLY A 17 6.94 7.58 -1.20
N PHE A 18 7.27 6.41 -0.67
CA PHE A 18 8.12 6.26 0.51
C PHE A 18 9.57 6.09 0.09
N VAL A 19 10.51 6.64 0.86
CA VAL A 19 11.93 6.35 0.63
C VAL A 19 12.29 4.95 1.16
N PRO A 20 13.39 4.32 0.69
CA PRO A 20 13.70 2.93 1.02
C PRO A 20 13.68 2.61 2.53
N PHE A 21 14.26 3.50 3.36
CA PHE A 21 14.32 3.28 4.81
C PHE A 21 12.93 3.22 5.46
N GLU A 22 11.96 4.04 5.00
CA GLU A 22 10.60 4.08 5.58
C GLU A 22 9.88 2.77 5.29
N ILE A 23 10.07 2.23 4.09
CA ILE A 23 9.47 0.98 3.71
C ILE A 23 10.11 -0.18 4.48
N GLU A 24 11.44 -0.20 4.59
CA GLU A 24 12.17 -1.18 5.39
C GLU A 24 11.72 -1.15 6.86
N LEU A 25 11.59 0.04 7.45
CA LEU A 25 11.11 0.22 8.81
C LEU A 25 9.68 -0.31 8.96
N ALA A 26 8.76 0.06 8.08
CA ALA A 26 7.37 -0.42 8.13
C ALA A 26 7.30 -1.96 8.04
N CYS A 27 8.07 -2.54 7.12
CA CYS A 27 8.13 -4.00 6.94
C CYS A 27 8.76 -4.72 8.14
N SER A 28 9.71 -4.08 8.82
CA SER A 28 10.34 -4.64 10.02
C SER A 28 9.39 -4.75 11.21
N VAL A 29 8.34 -3.90 11.25
CA VAL A 29 7.34 -3.92 12.32
C VAL A 29 6.26 -4.95 12.00
N VAL A 30 5.54 -4.79 10.88
CA VAL A 30 4.43 -5.68 10.50
C VAL A 30 3.93 -5.47 9.07
N ALA A 31 4.29 -4.36 8.40
CA ALA A 31 3.70 -4.02 7.11
C ALA A 31 4.10 -5.01 6.02
N GLN A 32 3.18 -5.26 5.10
CA GLN A 32 3.43 -6.10 3.92
C GLN A 32 3.35 -5.24 2.66
N ARG A 33 4.33 -5.40 1.76
CA ARG A 33 4.31 -4.74 0.45
C ARG A 33 3.28 -5.40 -0.47
N VAL A 34 2.48 -4.58 -1.14
CA VAL A 34 1.47 -5.02 -2.09
C VAL A 34 1.58 -4.18 -3.36
N HIS A 35 1.49 -4.85 -4.53
CA HIS A 35 1.40 -4.19 -5.82
C HIS A 35 -0.06 -4.06 -6.26
N LEU A 36 -0.44 -2.88 -6.75
CA LEU A 36 -1.78 -2.59 -7.32
C LEU A 36 -1.81 -2.76 -8.85
N GLY A 37 -0.76 -3.34 -9.44
CA GLY A 37 -0.59 -3.55 -10.87
C GLY A 37 0.79 -3.10 -11.36
N GLU A 38 0.96 -3.10 -12.68
CA GLU A 38 2.21 -2.79 -13.38
C GLU A 38 2.52 -1.28 -13.49
N ARG A 39 1.48 -0.44 -13.38
CA ARG A 39 1.60 1.02 -13.56
C ARG A 39 1.63 1.74 -12.22
N THR A 40 2.51 2.73 -12.09
CA THR A 40 2.42 3.71 -11.00
C THR A 40 1.11 4.48 -11.11
N LEU A 41 0.35 4.52 -10.02
CA LEU A 41 -0.94 5.20 -9.92
C LEU A 41 -0.75 6.55 -9.23
N SER A 42 -1.64 7.52 -9.52
CA SER A 42 -1.74 8.71 -8.68
C SER A 42 -2.20 8.34 -7.26
N VAL A 43 -1.91 9.18 -6.28
CA VAL A 43 -2.28 8.95 -4.87
C VAL A 43 -3.78 8.65 -4.72
N ASP A 44 -4.64 9.48 -5.32
CA ASP A 44 -6.10 9.31 -5.27
C ASP A 44 -6.57 7.99 -5.87
N THR A 45 -5.94 7.58 -6.98
CA THR A 45 -6.27 6.31 -7.66
C THR A 45 -5.78 5.12 -6.83
N ALA A 46 -4.58 5.19 -6.27
CA ALA A 46 -4.01 4.14 -5.42
C ALA A 46 -4.85 3.93 -4.15
N LEU A 47 -5.29 5.02 -3.50
CA LEU A 47 -6.16 4.96 -2.32
C LEU A 47 -7.47 4.24 -2.65
N THR A 48 -8.16 4.69 -3.70
CA THR A 48 -9.46 4.13 -4.11
C THR A 48 -9.32 2.65 -4.51
N ALA A 49 -8.29 2.32 -5.30
CA ALA A 49 -8.03 0.94 -5.72
C ALA A 49 -7.72 0.02 -4.54
N THR A 50 -6.97 0.49 -3.54
CA THR A 50 -6.60 -0.33 -2.38
C THR A 50 -7.81 -0.65 -1.52
N LEU A 51 -8.70 0.32 -1.29
CA LEU A 51 -9.94 0.09 -0.54
C LEU A 51 -10.89 -0.85 -1.28
N ALA A 52 -10.92 -0.81 -2.61
CA ALA A 52 -11.73 -1.73 -3.42
C ALA A 52 -11.19 -3.18 -3.39
N LEU A 53 -9.88 -3.39 -3.19
CA LEU A 53 -9.27 -4.72 -3.08
C LEU A 53 -9.52 -5.39 -1.72
N GLY A 54 -9.86 -4.61 -0.69
CA GLY A 54 -10.10 -5.11 0.68
C GLY A 54 -11.51 -5.63 0.94
N GLY A 55 -12.37 -5.67 -0.09
CA GLY A 55 -13.74 -6.19 -0.03
C GLY A 55 -13.83 -7.69 -0.25
#